data_AF-A0A7X7JM93-F1
#
_entry.id   AF-A0A7X7JM93-F1
#
_cell.length_a   1.000
_cell.length_b   1.000
_cell.length_c   1.000
_cell.angle_alpha   90.00
_cell.angle_beta   90.00
_cell.angle_gamma   90.00
#
_symmetry.space_group_name_H-M   'P 1'
#
loop_
_entity.id
_entity.type
_entity.pdbx_description
1 polymer ?
#
loop_
_entity_poly.entity_id
_entity_poly.type
_entity_poly.pdbx_seq_one_letter_code
_entity_poly.pdbx_strand_id
1 'polypeptide(L)'
;MGSSCLQQASGAYQCQCQPGLQACGNSCVDLQSDAANCGTCGNVCGGDTPYCSLGACSATCAGGTTACGFSCVDTASNPYHCGGCGVACDGGLACSAGTCGCAAGANCGGGGDGDGDGDGGGDGEYGGYITSGTWKGYAWT
;
A
#
# COMPACT_ATOMS: atom_id res chain seq x y z
N MET A 1 10.75 -1.65 -0.65
CA MET A 1 11.84 -1.17 -1.55
C MET A 1 11.23 -0.47 -2.77
N GLY A 2 10.38 0.53 -2.56
CA GLY A 2 9.57 1.17 -3.62
C GLY A 2 10.27 2.36 -4.25
N SER A 3 11.29 2.11 -5.06
CA SER A 3 11.99 3.14 -5.84
C SER A 3 11.67 2.96 -7.32
N SER A 4 11.08 4.00 -7.93
CA SER A 4 10.88 4.09 -9.37
C SER A 4 12.07 4.84 -9.97
N CYS A 5 12.90 4.15 -10.74
CA CYS A 5 14.02 4.79 -11.44
C CYS A 5 13.54 5.26 -12.81
N LEU A 6 13.21 6.54 -12.90
CA LEU A 6 12.88 7.19 -14.17
C LEU A 6 14.18 7.70 -14.81
N GLN A 7 14.39 7.39 -16.08
CA GLN A 7 15.51 7.91 -16.85
C GLN A 7 15.25 9.39 -17.15
N GLN A 8 16.10 10.27 -16.64
CA GLN A 8 16.00 11.70 -16.95
C GLN A 8 16.63 12.01 -18.30
N ALA A 9 16.20 13.12 -18.92
CA ALA A 9 16.67 13.57 -20.23
C ALA A 9 18.19 13.83 -20.30
N SER A 10 18.87 13.93 -19.15
CA SER A 10 20.32 14.07 -19.01
C SER A 10 21.09 12.74 -19.08
N GLY A 11 20.40 11.60 -19.24
CA GLY A 11 21.01 10.27 -19.26
C GLY A 11 21.29 9.67 -17.87
N ALA A 12 20.97 10.40 -16.79
CA ALA A 12 21.06 9.90 -15.42
C ALA A 12 19.75 9.20 -15.00
N TYR A 13 19.85 8.05 -14.34
CA TYR A 13 18.72 7.42 -13.66
C TYR A 13 18.53 8.09 -12.30
N GLN A 14 17.43 8.81 -12.12
CA GLN A 14 17.03 9.33 -10.81
C GLN A 14 16.01 8.35 -10.24
N CYS A 15 16.43 7.60 -9.22
CA CYS A 15 15.52 6.74 -8.47
C CYS A 15 14.71 7.63 -7.52
N GLN A 16 13.51 8.00 -7.95
CA GLN A 16 12.59 8.73 -7.11
C GLN A 16 11.80 7.74 -6.25
N CYS A 17 11.55 8.16 -5.02
CA CYS A 17 10.69 7.41 -4.13
C CYS A 17 9.25 7.49 -4.62
N GLN A 18 8.52 6.39 -4.48
CA GLN A 18 7.09 6.42 -4.77
C GLN A 18 6.40 7.49 -3.91
N PRO A 19 5.29 8.07 -4.39
CA PRO A 19 4.52 9.04 -3.61
C PRO A 19 4.23 8.52 -2.20
N GLY A 20 4.51 9.35 -1.19
CA GLY A 20 4.38 8.98 0.23
C GLY A 20 5.67 8.46 0.89
N LEU A 21 6.72 8.16 0.11
CA LEU A 21 8.03 7.78 0.64
C LEU A 21 9.04 8.93 0.48
N GLN A 22 9.90 9.11 1.48
CA GLN A 22 10.99 10.08 1.47
C GLN A 22 12.32 9.40 1.12
N ALA A 23 13.14 10.07 0.31
CA ALA A 23 14.52 9.65 0.06
C ALA A 23 15.39 9.94 1.31
N CYS A 24 15.86 8.87 1.94
CA CYS A 24 16.82 8.89 3.04
C CYS A 24 18.10 8.19 2.59
N GLY A 25 19.04 8.98 2.06
CA GLY A 25 20.27 8.47 1.44
C GLY A 25 19.97 7.67 0.17
N ASN A 26 20.30 6.38 0.18
CA ASN A 26 20.07 5.46 -0.94
C ASN A 26 18.78 4.64 -0.80
N SER A 27 17.92 4.95 0.17
CA SER A 27 16.69 4.20 0.43
C SER A 27 15.47 5.10 0.52
N CYS A 28 14.33 4.58 0.09
CA CYS A 28 13.03 5.23 0.21
C CYS A 28 12.33 4.67 1.44
N VAL A 29 12.05 5.54 2.41
CA VAL A 29 11.45 5.17 3.70
C VAL A 29 10.17 5.95 3.92
N ASP A 30 9.26 5.39 4.69
CA ASP A 30 8.01 6.04 5.05
C ASP A 30 8.19 6.81 6.37
N LEU A 31 8.32 8.13 6.28
CA LEU A 31 8.47 8.97 7.48
C LEU A 31 7.23 8.97 8.38
N GLN A 32 6.07 8.52 7.90
CA GLN A 32 4.83 8.57 8.68
C GLN A 32 4.65 7.37 9.61
N SER A 33 5.27 6.24 9.28
CA SER A 33 5.08 4.97 9.99
C SER A 33 6.38 4.25 10.34
N ASP A 34 7.52 4.60 9.74
CA ASP A 34 8.80 3.96 10.05
C ASP A 34 9.38 4.50 11.37
N ALA A 35 9.39 3.64 12.38
CA ALA A 35 9.98 3.95 13.69
C ALA A 35 11.47 4.26 13.64
N ALA A 36 12.21 3.83 12.62
CA ALA A 36 13.62 4.17 12.48
C ALA A 36 13.86 5.51 11.75
N ASN A 37 12.82 6.08 11.12
CA ASN A 37 12.90 7.27 10.28
C ASN A 37 11.71 8.22 10.51
N CYS A 38 11.21 8.33 11.75
CA CYS A 38 9.92 8.96 11.99
C CYS A 38 9.97 10.48 11.84
N GLY A 39 9.20 11.05 10.91
CA GLY A 39 9.17 12.49 10.62
C GLY A 39 10.41 13.04 9.91
N THR A 40 11.57 12.41 10.06
CA THR A 40 12.80 12.70 9.32
C THR A 40 13.72 11.48 9.27
N CYS A 41 14.59 11.45 8.26
CA CYS A 41 15.56 10.37 8.05
C CYS A 41 16.44 10.15 9.29
N GLY A 42 16.55 8.90 9.74
CA GLY A 42 17.36 8.51 10.89
C GLY A 42 16.81 8.92 12.25
N ASN A 43 15.59 9.45 12.33
CA ASN A 43 14.93 9.70 13.61
C ASN A 43 14.30 8.42 14.15
N VAL A 44 15.01 7.78 15.09
CA VAL A 44 14.58 6.52 15.70
C VAL A 44 13.71 6.79 16.92
N CYS A 45 12.49 6.27 16.92
CA CYS A 45 11.58 6.25 18.06
C CYS A 45 11.99 5.17 19.06
N GLY A 46 11.90 5.47 20.36
CA GLY A 46 12.34 4.57 21.43
C GLY A 46 11.88 5.00 22.82
N GLY A 47 12.21 4.18 23.82
CA GLY A 47 11.79 4.42 25.21
C GLY A 47 10.27 4.37 25.36
N ASP A 48 9.71 5.40 26.00
CA ASP A 48 8.27 5.52 26.26
C ASP A 48 7.45 5.85 25.00
N THR A 49 8.10 6.23 23.89
CA THR A 49 7.45 6.55 22.61
C THR A 49 8.01 5.70 21.46
N PRO A 50 7.86 4.37 21.51
CA PRO A 50 8.54 3.48 20.56
C PRO A 50 7.89 3.43 19.17
N TYR A 51 6.70 4.02 18.98
CA TYR A 51 5.95 3.93 17.72
C TYR A 51 6.07 5.20 16.89
N CYS A 52 6.16 5.07 15.57
CA CYS A 52 5.98 6.22 14.67
C CYS A 52 4.52 6.35 14.25
N SER A 53 3.88 7.44 14.66
CA SER A 53 2.48 7.75 14.38
C SER A 53 2.38 9.09 13.66
N LEU A 54 1.98 9.07 12.38
CA LEU A 54 1.79 10.27 11.56
C LEU A 54 3.05 11.17 11.52
N GLY A 55 4.23 10.57 11.55
CA GLY A 55 5.52 11.28 11.53
C GLY A 55 5.99 11.83 12.87
N ALA A 56 5.39 11.41 13.98
CA ALA A 56 5.88 11.70 15.33
C ALA A 56 6.01 10.43 16.17
N CYS A 57 7.07 10.37 16.98
CA CYS A 57 7.24 9.29 17.95
C CYS A 57 6.17 9.39 19.04
N SER A 58 5.47 8.30 19.29
CA SER A 58 4.34 8.22 20.20
C SER A 58 4.38 6.94 21.03
N ALA A 59 3.79 6.99 22.23
CA ALA A 59 3.60 5.84 23.10
C ALA A 59 2.55 4.86 22.56
N THR A 60 1.66 5.36 21.71
CA THR A 60 0.54 4.63 21.11
C THR A 60 0.28 5.10 19.69
N CYS A 61 -0.26 4.24 18.85
CA CYS A 61 -0.75 4.62 17.53
C CYS A 61 -2.01 5.48 17.64
N ALA A 62 -1.96 6.68 17.07
CA ALA A 62 -3.05 7.65 17.10
C ALA A 62 -3.83 7.66 15.77
N GLY A 63 -5.02 8.26 15.77
CA GLY A 63 -5.78 8.49 14.54
C GLY A 63 -6.38 7.24 13.91
N GLY A 64 -6.68 6.19 14.70
CA GLY A 64 -7.27 4.95 14.19
C GLY A 64 -6.27 4.01 13.50
N THR A 65 -4.98 4.30 13.59
CA THR A 65 -3.92 3.41 13.11
C THR A 65 -3.66 2.29 14.11
N THR A 66 -3.27 1.13 13.60
CA THR A 66 -2.99 -0.08 14.38
C THR A 66 -1.48 -0.26 14.54
N ALA A 67 -1.05 -0.65 15.74
CA ALA A 67 0.35 -0.97 16.01
C ALA A 67 0.72 -2.30 15.35
N CYS A 68 1.54 -2.22 14.30
CA CYS A 68 2.10 -3.37 13.60
C CYS A 68 3.61 -3.42 13.81
N GLY A 69 4.04 -4.07 14.89
CA GLY A 69 5.41 -3.94 15.38
C GLY A 69 5.63 -2.54 15.96
N PHE A 70 6.67 -1.85 15.53
CA PHE A 70 6.94 -0.46 15.93
C PHE A 70 6.31 0.59 15.00
N SER A 71 5.62 0.15 13.96
CA SER A 71 4.99 1.05 12.98
C SER A 71 3.50 1.20 13.23
N CYS A 72 3.00 2.43 13.19
CA CYS A 72 1.57 2.69 13.18
C CYS A 72 1.07 2.72 11.74
N VAL A 73 0.27 1.73 11.37
CA VAL A 73 -0.26 1.60 10.02
C VAL A 73 -1.77 1.73 10.02
N ASP A 74 -2.31 2.39 9.00
CA ASP A 74 -3.76 2.45 8.82
C ASP A 74 -4.28 1.16 8.19
N THR A 75 -4.78 0.25 9.01
CA THR A 75 -5.34 -1.02 8.51
C THR A 75 -6.66 -0.85 7.78
N ALA A 76 -7.26 0.35 7.77
CA ALA A 76 -8.50 0.61 7.06
C ALA A 76 -8.29 1.00 5.59
N SER A 77 -7.10 1.53 5.25
CA SER A 77 -6.80 2.05 3.91
C SER A 77 -5.50 1.51 3.30
N ASN A 78 -4.63 0.90 4.10
CA ASN A 78 -3.35 0.38 3.60
C ASN A 78 -3.54 -1.00 2.92
N PRO A 79 -3.28 -1.12 1.61
CA PRO A 79 -3.42 -2.38 0.88
C PRO A 79 -2.44 -3.47 1.32
N TYR A 80 -1.36 -3.14 2.05
CA TYR A 80 -0.42 -4.12 2.59
C TYR A 80 -0.74 -4.55 4.04
N HIS A 81 -1.71 -3.88 4.69
CA HIS A 81 -2.10 -4.14 6.07
C HIS A 81 -3.64 -4.07 6.26
N CYS A 82 -4.41 -4.50 5.26
CA CYS A 82 -5.84 -4.30 5.21
C CYS A 82 -6.62 -5.22 6.16
N GLY A 83 -7.34 -4.64 7.12
CA GLY A 83 -8.07 -5.37 8.15
C GLY A 83 -7.18 -5.95 9.26
N GLY A 84 -5.85 -5.89 9.12
CA GLY A 84 -4.92 -6.35 10.12
C GLY A 84 -3.45 -6.22 9.70
N CYS A 85 -2.55 -6.32 10.67
CA CYS A 85 -1.11 -6.24 10.42
C CYS A 85 -0.62 -7.35 9.47
N GLY A 86 0.01 -6.96 8.36
CA GLY A 86 0.59 -7.89 7.38
C GLY A 86 -0.44 -8.58 6.48
N VAL A 87 -1.70 -8.16 6.55
CA VAL A 87 -2.75 -8.63 5.65
C VAL A 87 -2.69 -7.82 4.37
N ALA A 88 -1.96 -8.31 3.38
CA ALA A 88 -1.94 -7.67 2.07
C ALA A 88 -3.18 -8.08 1.25
N CYS A 89 -3.68 -7.13 0.45
CA CYS A 89 -4.72 -7.39 -0.53
C CYS A 89 -4.10 -8.01 -1.79
N ASP A 90 -4.58 -9.21 -2.13
CA ASP A 90 -4.14 -9.92 -3.35
C ASP A 90 -4.51 -9.15 -4.62
N GLY A 91 -3.75 -9.36 -5.70
CA GLY A 91 -4.09 -8.86 -7.03
C GLY A 91 -4.14 -7.33 -7.18
N GLY A 92 -3.46 -6.57 -6.30
CA GLY A 92 -3.46 -5.10 -6.36
C GLY A 92 -4.79 -4.46 -5.94
N LEU A 93 -5.62 -5.20 -5.21
CA LEU A 93 -6.88 -4.69 -4.66
C LEU A 93 -6.63 -3.54 -3.67
N ALA A 94 -7.57 -2.60 -3.63
CA ALA A 94 -7.53 -1.49 -2.69
C ALA A 94 -8.03 -1.94 -1.31
N CYS A 95 -7.48 -1.37 -0.26
CA CYS A 95 -8.05 -1.51 1.07
C CYS A 95 -9.10 -0.42 1.29
N SER A 96 -10.33 -0.83 1.61
CA SER A 96 -11.41 0.09 1.95
C SER A 96 -12.10 -0.37 3.22
N ALA A 97 -12.08 0.48 4.24
CA ALA A 97 -12.64 0.21 5.57
C ALA A 97 -12.16 -1.12 6.17
N GLY A 98 -10.91 -1.51 5.90
CA GLY A 98 -10.30 -2.73 6.42
C GLY A 98 -10.72 -4.00 5.67
N THR A 99 -11.31 -3.85 4.48
CA THR A 99 -11.63 -4.97 3.59
C THR A 99 -10.95 -4.75 2.25
N CYS A 100 -10.26 -5.78 1.76
CA CYS A 100 -9.70 -5.79 0.41
C CYS A 100 -10.83 -5.85 -0.62
N GLY A 101 -10.81 -4.93 -1.57
CA GLY A 101 -11.79 -4.88 -2.63
C GLY A 101 -11.40 -3.91 -3.73
N CYS A 102 -12.28 -3.79 -4.72
CA CYS A 102 -12.13 -2.74 -5.71
C CYS A 102 -12.44 -1.39 -5.11
N ALA A 103 -11.64 -0.38 -5.44
CA ALA A 103 -12.09 1.00 -5.30
C ALA A 103 -13.44 1.14 -6.03
N ALA A 104 -14.37 1.92 -5.48
CA ALA A 104 -15.68 2.13 -6.10
C ALA A 104 -15.48 2.67 -7.52
N GLY A 105 -15.83 1.87 -8.54
CA GLY A 105 -15.63 2.20 -9.96
C GLY A 105 -14.39 1.59 -10.63
N ALA A 106 -13.57 0.80 -9.94
CA ALA A 106 -12.44 0.07 -10.53
C ALA A 106 -12.84 -1.34 -11.01
N ASN A 107 -12.34 -1.74 -12.18
CA ASN A 107 -12.44 -3.10 -12.71
C ASN A 107 -11.34 -4.00 -12.12
N CYS A 108 -11.58 -4.62 -10.97
CA CYS A 108 -10.69 -5.70 -10.52
C CYS A 108 -11.21 -7.01 -11.10
N GLY A 109 -10.68 -7.35 -12.27
CA GLY A 109 -10.69 -8.74 -12.72
C GLY A 109 -9.88 -9.55 -11.73
N GLY A 110 -10.45 -10.63 -11.20
CA GLY A 110 -9.69 -11.59 -10.43
C GLY A 110 -8.60 -12.20 -11.31
N GLY A 111 -7.41 -12.36 -10.74
CA GLY A 111 -6.33 -13.18 -11.30
C GLY A 111 -5.75 -12.65 -12.61
N GLY A 112 -4.70 -11.85 -12.52
CA GLY A 112 -3.81 -11.60 -13.63
C GLY A 112 -2.43 -11.33 -13.07
N ASP A 113 -1.54 -12.30 -13.24
CA ASP A 113 -0.11 -12.14 -13.00
C ASP A 113 0.35 -10.84 -13.68
N GLY A 114 1.15 -10.05 -12.97
CA GLY A 114 1.46 -8.66 -13.31
C GLY A 114 2.32 -8.42 -14.56
N ASP A 115 2.03 -9.11 -15.66
CA ASP A 115 2.64 -8.90 -16.97
C ASP A 115 1.73 -7.95 -17.74
N GLY A 116 2.19 -6.71 -17.95
CA GLY A 116 1.47 -5.62 -18.59
C GLY A 116 1.19 -5.80 -20.09
N ASP A 117 0.98 -7.03 -20.54
CA ASP A 117 0.60 -7.37 -21.90
C ASP A 117 -0.92 -7.54 -21.92
N GLY A 118 -1.61 -6.61 -22.61
CA GLY A 118 -3.07 -6.54 -22.70
C GLY A 118 -3.70 -7.65 -23.53
N ASP A 119 -3.33 -8.91 -23.29
CA ASP A 119 -3.93 -10.10 -23.86
C ASP A 119 -4.62 -10.89 -22.74
N GLY A 120 -5.86 -10.49 -22.45
CA GLY A 120 -6.74 -11.18 -21.52
C GLY A 120 -7.04 -12.59 -21.98
N GLY A 121 -6.24 -13.55 -21.50
CA GLY A 121 -6.45 -14.98 -21.66
C GLY A 121 -6.51 -15.68 -20.31
N GLY A 122 -7.55 -15.40 -19.53
CA GLY A 122 -7.96 -16.26 -18.43
C GLY A 122 -8.95 -17.29 -18.96
N ASP A 123 -8.57 -18.56 -18.91
CA ASP A 123 -9.50 -19.68 -18.89
C ASP A 123 -10.56 -19.45 -17.79
N GLY A 124 -11.83 -19.65 -18.15
CA GLY A 124 -13.03 -19.21 -17.41
C GLY A 124 -13.05 -19.56 -15.92
N GLU A 125 -13.81 -18.86 -15.09
CA GLU A 125 -15.25 -19.14 -15.05
C GLU A 125 -16.15 -18.00 -14.49
N TYR A 126 -15.61 -16.83 -14.13
CA TYR A 126 -16.42 -15.73 -13.59
C TYR A 126 -15.83 -14.34 -13.86
N GLY A 127 -16.47 -13.56 -14.74
CA GLY A 127 -16.28 -12.12 -14.83
C GLY A 127 -17.26 -11.42 -13.89
N GLY A 128 -16.80 -10.43 -13.11
CA GLY A 128 -17.69 -9.69 -12.20
C GLY A 128 -17.21 -8.28 -11.94
N TYR A 129 -18.15 -7.39 -11.64
CA TYR A 129 -17.87 -6.02 -11.20
C TYR A 129 -18.64 -5.73 -9.91
N ILE A 130 -18.09 -4.90 -9.05
CA ILE A 130 -18.76 -4.46 -7.83
C ILE A 130 -19.56 -3.20 -8.12
N THR A 131 -20.89 -3.25 -7.96
CA THR A 131 -21.72 -2.04 -7.89
C THR A 131 -22.19 -1.87 -6.45
N SER A 132 -21.84 -0.75 -5.82
CA SER A 132 -22.30 -0.41 -4.47
C SER A 132 -21.97 -1.46 -3.41
N GLY A 133 -20.77 -2.05 -3.46
CA GLY A 133 -20.30 -3.04 -2.48
C GLY A 133 -20.87 -4.46 -2.67
N THR A 134 -21.73 -4.69 -3.65
CA THR A 134 -22.22 -6.03 -3.99
C THR A 134 -21.50 -6.55 -5.23
N TRP A 135 -20.90 -7.75 -5.13
CA TRP A 135 -20.35 -8.45 -6.30
C TRP A 135 -21.48 -8.81 -7.26
N LYS A 136 -21.38 -8.35 -8.50
CA LYS A 136 -22.25 -8.76 -9.61
C LYS A 136 -21.41 -9.54 -10.61
N GLY A 137 -21.48 -10.86 -10.51
CA GLY A 137 -20.99 -11.75 -11.56
C GLY A 137 -21.89 -11.67 -12.80
N TYR A 138 -21.29 -11.73 -13.97
CA TYR A 138 -22.00 -12.12 -15.18
C TYR A 138 -21.38 -13.40 -15.74
N ALA A 139 -22.25 -14.33 -16.12
CA ALA A 139 -21.87 -15.42 -17.01
C ALA A 139 -22.00 -14.89 -18.44
N TRP A 140 -20.92 -14.83 -19.20
CA TRP A 140 -21.02 -14.61 -20.65
C TRP A 140 -21.51 -15.93 -21.26
N THR A 141 -22.67 -15.90 -21.92
CA THR A 141 -23.16 -16.99 -22.77
C THR A 141 -22.55 -16.91 -24.15
#